data_AF-A0A6S7IG97-F1
#
_entry.id   AF-A0A6S7IG97-F1
#
_cell.length_a   1.000
_cell.length_b   1.000
_cell.length_c   1.000
_cell.angle_alpha   90.00
_cell.angle_beta   90.00
_cell.angle_gamma   90.00
#
_symmetry.space_group_name_H-M   'P 1'
#
loop_
_entity.id
_entity.type
_entity.pdbx_description
1 polymer ?
#
loop_
_entity_poly.entity_id
_entity_poly.type
_entity_poly.pdbx_seq_one_letter_code
_entity_poly.pdbx_strand_id
1 'polypeptide(L)'
;MKDKPKKQIEKDLREAGICKAKLLSCAAGLRGKAAKKFIKDNKLENFEITPCQQKKLFEITYKAMEKDVRRIVNKKDVVELYGKTDWNKLLPAIKEILIDLRFRGDYTPETRKIIQRAVAKNDLKTFTALMKDRNNWKNVPKHRFERRVNYLIFH
;
A
#
# COMPACT_ATOMS: atom_id res chain seq x y z
N MET A 1 -0.20 -3.95 6.99
CA MET A 1 -1.49 -4.64 7.19
C MET A 1 -1.43 -5.87 8.11
N LYS A 2 -0.25 -6.33 8.57
CA LYS A 2 -0.16 -7.54 9.42
C LYS A 2 -0.85 -7.41 10.79
N ASP A 3 -1.13 -6.19 11.24
CA ASP A 3 -1.50 -5.89 12.63
C ASP A 3 -2.68 -4.90 12.74
N LYS A 4 -3.57 -4.83 11.74
CA LYS A 4 -4.75 -3.95 11.84
C LYS A 4 -5.63 -4.47 12.99
N PRO A 5 -5.91 -3.66 14.04
CA PRO A 5 -6.64 -4.15 15.20
C PRO A 5 -8.08 -4.48 14.83
N LYS A 6 -8.66 -5.47 15.53
CA LYS A 6 -10.04 -5.92 15.33
C LYS A 6 -11.04 -4.76 15.22
N LYS A 7 -10.96 -3.78 16.12
CA LYS A 7 -11.84 -2.60 16.14
C LYS A 7 -11.76 -1.79 14.84
N GLN A 8 -10.56 -1.64 14.27
CA GLN A 8 -10.38 -0.93 13.00
C GLN A 8 -10.90 -1.76 11.82
N ILE A 9 -10.66 -3.07 11.82
CA ILE A 9 -11.21 -3.97 10.79
C ILE A 9 -12.73 -3.89 10.79
N GLU A 10 -13.38 -3.99 11.95
CA GLU A 10 -14.84 -3.88 12.05
C GLU A 10 -15.34 -2.54 11.50
N LYS A 11 -14.68 -1.43 11.86
CA LYS A 11 -15.03 -0.10 11.37
C LYS A 11 -14.94 -0.03 9.84
N ASP A 12 -13.83 -0.45 9.26
CA ASP A 12 -13.61 -0.39 7.80
C ASP A 12 -14.64 -1.25 7.05
N LEU A 13 -14.97 -2.44 7.59
CA LEU A 13 -15.98 -3.32 7.01
C LEU A 13 -17.39 -2.72 7.08
N ARG A 14 -17.75 -2.07 8.19
CA ARG A 14 -19.03 -1.36 8.33
C ARG A 14 -19.12 -0.18 7.37
N GLU A 15 -18.04 0.61 7.25
CA GLU A 15 -17.95 1.74 6.32
C GLU A 15 -18.09 1.29 4.86
N ALA A 16 -17.54 0.12 4.52
CA ALA A 16 -17.73 -0.50 3.21
C ALA A 16 -19.15 -1.05 2.98
N GLY A 17 -20.00 -1.14 4.02
CA GLY A 17 -21.37 -1.65 3.93
C GLY A 17 -21.45 -3.18 4.03
N ILE A 18 -20.52 -3.84 4.72
CA ILE A 18 -20.48 -5.29 4.88
C ILE A 18 -21.25 -5.71 6.14
N CYS A 19 -22.35 -6.43 5.97
CA CYS A 19 -23.26 -6.79 7.05
C CYS A 19 -22.63 -7.68 8.15
N LYS A 20 -21.72 -8.58 7.78
CA LYS A 20 -21.01 -9.48 8.71
C LYS A 20 -19.76 -8.84 9.36
N ALA A 21 -19.64 -7.52 9.38
CA ALA A 21 -18.43 -6.81 9.85
C ALA A 21 -17.94 -7.25 11.24
N LYS A 22 -18.84 -7.35 12.23
CA LYS A 22 -18.49 -7.77 13.59
C LYS A 22 -17.89 -9.17 13.63
N LEU A 23 -18.50 -10.11 12.90
CA LEU A 23 -18.01 -11.48 12.76
C LEU A 23 -16.65 -11.52 12.06
N LEU A 24 -16.55 -10.94 10.87
CA LEU A 24 -15.32 -10.96 10.07
C LEU A 24 -14.15 -10.29 10.78
N SER A 25 -14.40 -9.29 11.63
CA SER A 25 -13.36 -8.64 12.44
C SER A 25 -12.69 -9.61 13.44
N CYS A 26 -13.38 -10.68 13.87
CA CYS A 26 -12.79 -11.70 14.74
C CYS A 26 -11.71 -12.53 14.04
N ALA A 27 -11.62 -12.48 12.70
CA ALA A 27 -10.54 -13.12 11.96
C ALA A 27 -9.21 -12.35 12.03
N ALA A 28 -9.18 -11.20 12.72
CA ALA A 28 -7.97 -10.40 12.88
C ALA A 28 -6.79 -11.25 13.40
N GLY A 29 -5.67 -11.20 12.68
CA GLY A 29 -4.45 -11.94 13.04
C GLY A 29 -4.45 -13.43 12.70
N LEU A 30 -5.59 -14.03 12.32
CA LEU A 30 -5.65 -15.44 11.93
C LEU A 30 -4.94 -15.68 10.60
N ARG A 31 -4.19 -16.80 10.53
CA ARG A 31 -3.41 -17.21 9.34
C ARG A 31 -3.46 -18.74 9.18
N GLY A 32 -3.14 -19.22 7.98
CA GLY A 32 -2.98 -20.65 7.70
C GLY A 32 -4.18 -21.50 8.14
N LYS A 33 -3.92 -22.57 8.91
CA LYS A 33 -4.95 -23.50 9.40
C LYS A 33 -6.02 -22.80 10.25
N ALA A 34 -5.64 -21.81 11.08
CA ALA A 34 -6.59 -21.09 11.93
C ALA A 34 -7.58 -20.24 11.12
N ALA A 35 -7.11 -19.57 10.06
CA ALA A 35 -7.99 -18.82 9.16
C ALA A 35 -8.94 -19.75 8.39
N LYS A 36 -8.45 -20.90 7.90
CA LYS A 36 -9.29 -21.92 7.25
C LYS A 36 -10.39 -22.45 8.19
N LYS A 37 -10.02 -22.75 9.44
CA LYS A 37 -10.98 -23.20 10.46
C LYS A 37 -12.03 -22.12 10.75
N PHE A 38 -11.63 -20.86 10.89
CA PHE A 38 -12.55 -19.75 11.10
C PHE A 38 -13.60 -19.63 9.99
N ILE A 39 -13.20 -19.78 8.72
CA ILE A 39 -14.14 -19.75 7.58
C ILE A 39 -15.16 -20.88 7.71
N LYS A 40 -14.71 -22.12 7.97
CA LYS A 40 -15.58 -23.29 8.10
C LYS A 40 -16.54 -23.18 9.29
N ASP A 41 -16.01 -22.86 10.47
CA ASP A 41 -16.80 -22.76 11.70
C ASP A 41 -17.90 -21.70 11.60
N ASN A 42 -17.69 -20.65 10.80
CA ASN A 42 -18.63 -19.55 10.62
C ASN A 42 -19.42 -19.60 9.30
N LYS A 43 -19.34 -20.72 8.55
CA LYS A 43 -20.05 -20.95 7.30
C LYS A 43 -19.84 -19.81 6.26
N LEU A 44 -18.58 -19.43 6.06
CA LEU A 44 -18.18 -18.32 5.18
C LEU A 44 -17.65 -18.77 3.81
N GLU A 45 -17.74 -20.05 3.47
CA GLU A 45 -17.16 -20.64 2.25
C GLU A 45 -17.72 -20.00 0.97
N ASN A 46 -19.01 -19.68 0.97
CA ASN A 46 -19.72 -19.05 -0.15
C ASN A 46 -20.02 -17.56 0.11
N PHE A 47 -19.43 -16.98 1.15
CA PHE A 47 -19.64 -15.57 1.46
C PHE A 47 -18.70 -14.71 0.62
N GLU A 48 -19.28 -13.89 -0.24
CA GLU A 48 -18.55 -12.93 -1.06
C GLU A 48 -19.02 -11.49 -0.78
N ILE A 49 -18.08 -10.55 -0.88
CA ILE A 49 -18.36 -9.13 -0.85
C ILE A 49 -18.51 -8.60 -2.28
N THR A 50 -19.44 -7.67 -2.47
CA THR A 50 -19.75 -7.12 -3.80
C THR A 50 -18.58 -6.31 -4.36
N PRO A 51 -18.49 -6.13 -5.69
CA PRO A 51 -17.47 -5.26 -6.29
C PRO A 51 -17.46 -3.84 -5.70
N CYS A 52 -18.63 -3.29 -5.37
CA CYS A 52 -18.73 -1.99 -4.71
C CYS A 52 -18.10 -2.00 -3.30
N GLN A 53 -18.37 -3.04 -2.50
CA GLN A 53 -17.76 -3.22 -1.18
C GLN A 53 -16.25 -3.39 -1.27
N GLN A 54 -15.76 -4.17 -2.25
CA GLN A 54 -14.33 -4.35 -2.52
C GLN A 54 -13.65 -3.02 -2.84
N LYS A 55 -14.25 -2.22 -3.74
CA LYS A 55 -13.74 -0.88 -4.10
C LYS A 55 -13.68 0.04 -2.87
N LYS A 56 -14.73 0.09 -2.06
CA LYS A 56 -14.73 0.89 -0.82
C LYS A 56 -13.62 0.49 0.14
N LEU A 57 -13.43 -0.81 0.38
CA LEU A 57 -12.32 -1.31 1.22
C LEU A 57 -10.95 -0.95 0.65
N PHE A 58 -10.81 -1.02 -0.68
CA PHE A 58 -9.59 -0.59 -1.36
C PHE A 58 -9.32 0.90 -1.14
N GLU A 59 -10.31 1.77 -1.36
CA GLU A 59 -10.18 3.22 -1.17
C GLU A 59 -9.84 3.61 0.28
N ILE A 60 -10.48 2.96 1.27
CA ILE A 60 -10.16 3.15 2.70
C ILE A 60 -8.69 2.81 2.96
N THR A 61 -8.24 1.67 2.43
CA THR A 61 -6.86 1.21 2.61
C THR A 61 -5.87 2.11 1.87
N TYR A 62 -6.22 2.53 0.66
CA TYR A 62 -5.40 3.41 -0.17
C TYR A 62 -5.17 4.77 0.52
N LYS A 63 -6.22 5.40 1.05
CA LYS A 63 -6.12 6.63 1.86
C LYS A 63 -5.23 6.45 3.09
N ALA A 64 -5.29 5.28 3.73
CA ALA A 64 -4.40 4.98 4.86
C ALA A 64 -2.94 4.86 4.42
N MET A 65 -2.66 4.23 3.27
CA MET A 65 -1.32 4.14 2.70
C MET A 65 -0.77 5.51 2.30
N GLU A 66 -1.60 6.36 1.69
CA GLU A 66 -1.26 7.75 1.36
C GLU A 66 -0.82 8.53 2.60
N LYS A 67 -1.64 8.50 3.68
CA LYS A 67 -1.30 9.13 4.95
C LYS A 67 0.02 8.61 5.52
N ASP A 68 0.27 7.31 5.39
CA ASP A 68 1.50 6.68 5.84
C ASP A 68 2.72 7.14 5.04
N VAL A 69 2.62 7.21 3.71
CA VAL A 69 3.67 7.75 2.85
C VAL A 69 3.94 9.21 3.23
N ARG A 70 2.90 10.04 3.32
CA ARG A 70 3.02 11.44 3.70
C ARG A 70 3.70 11.59 5.05
N ARG A 71 3.37 10.76 6.04
CA ARG A 71 4.05 10.73 7.34
C ARG A 71 5.52 10.36 7.19
N ILE A 72 5.85 9.35 6.38
CA ILE A 72 7.23 8.87 6.19
C ILE A 72 8.11 9.93 5.51
N VAL A 73 7.64 10.53 4.40
CA VAL A 73 8.44 11.52 3.64
C VAL A 73 8.67 12.82 4.43
N ASN A 74 7.83 13.09 5.43
CA ASN A 74 7.96 14.25 6.32
C ASN A 74 8.68 13.94 7.64
N LYS A 75 9.17 12.71 7.85
CA LYS A 75 9.96 12.41 9.04
C LYS A 75 11.28 13.20 9.01
N LYS A 76 11.71 13.68 10.19
CA LYS A 76 12.91 14.51 10.34
C LYS A 76 14.17 13.88 9.71
N ASP A 77 14.45 12.61 10.03
CA ASP A 77 15.58 11.85 9.50
C ASP A 77 15.52 11.70 7.97
N VAL A 78 14.33 11.48 7.42
CA VAL A 78 14.13 11.36 5.97
C VAL A 78 14.36 12.70 5.27
N VAL A 79 13.85 13.79 5.85
CA VAL A 79 14.03 15.15 5.32
C VAL A 79 15.50 15.58 5.37
N GLU A 80 16.21 15.30 6.47
CA GLU A 80 17.63 15.59 6.61
C GLU A 80 18.49 14.83 5.59
N LEU A 81 18.20 13.56 5.34
CA LEU A 81 19.00 12.71 4.45
C LEU A 81 18.73 12.93 2.95
N TYR A 82 17.50 13.26 2.58
CA TYR A 82 17.05 13.24 1.19
C TYR A 82 16.44 14.55 0.70
N GLY A 83 16.15 15.48 1.60
CA GLY A 83 15.46 16.73 1.32
C GLY A 83 13.96 16.67 1.59
N LYS A 84 13.34 17.86 1.70
CA LYS A 84 11.90 18.01 1.95
C LYS A 84 11.11 17.60 0.71
N THR A 85 10.11 16.73 0.88
CA THR A 85 9.15 16.41 -0.18
C THR A 85 7.93 17.33 -0.09
N ASP A 86 7.71 18.17 -1.11
CA ASP A 86 6.46 18.94 -1.23
C ASP A 86 5.34 18.02 -1.73
N TRP A 87 4.61 17.41 -0.80
CA TRP A 87 3.53 16.47 -1.11
C TRP A 87 2.46 17.07 -2.03
N ASN A 88 2.14 18.35 -1.89
CA ASN A 88 1.06 18.94 -2.68
C ASN A 88 1.48 19.13 -4.14
N LYS A 89 2.75 19.49 -4.39
CA LYS A 89 3.30 19.69 -5.74
C LYS A 89 3.92 18.43 -6.37
N LEU A 90 4.06 17.34 -5.61
CA LEU A 90 4.63 16.10 -6.11
C LEU A 90 3.80 15.55 -7.30
N LEU A 91 4.50 15.14 -8.36
CA LEU A 91 3.87 14.65 -9.58
C LEU A 91 2.97 13.43 -9.27
N PRO A 92 1.76 13.34 -9.86
CA PRO A 92 0.82 12.26 -9.59
C PRO A 92 1.43 10.87 -9.78
N ALA A 93 2.22 10.66 -10.84
CA ALA A 93 2.86 9.38 -11.10
C ALA A 93 3.81 8.94 -9.98
N ILE A 94 4.56 9.87 -9.39
CA ILE A 94 5.44 9.58 -8.25
C ILE A 94 4.60 9.23 -7.01
N LYS A 95 3.52 10.00 -6.74
CA LYS A 95 2.60 9.72 -5.62
C LYS A 95 2.03 8.31 -5.70
N GLU A 96 1.45 7.95 -6.85
CA GLU A 96 0.82 6.65 -7.08
C GLU A 96 1.80 5.49 -6.84
N ILE A 97 3.04 5.60 -7.35
CA ILE A 97 4.07 4.58 -7.12
C ILE A 97 4.47 4.51 -5.65
N LEU A 98 4.64 5.64 -4.94
CA LEU A 98 4.98 5.59 -3.52
C LEU A 98 3.89 4.93 -2.69
N ILE A 99 2.62 5.18 -3.01
CA ILE A 99 1.47 4.59 -2.32
C ILE A 99 1.39 3.10 -2.62
N ASP A 100 1.60 2.67 -3.87
CA ASP A 100 1.70 1.25 -4.23
C ASP A 100 2.87 0.56 -3.53
N LEU A 101 4.06 1.18 -3.50
CA LEU A 101 5.21 0.64 -2.78
C LEU A 101 4.88 0.47 -1.30
N ARG A 102 4.19 1.43 -0.68
CA ARG A 102 3.77 1.34 0.72
C ARG A 102 2.73 0.23 0.93
N PHE A 103 1.73 0.14 0.05
CA PHE A 103 0.69 -0.88 0.08
C PHE A 103 1.26 -2.28 -0.03
N ARG A 104 2.23 -2.48 -0.93
CA ARG A 104 2.90 -3.76 -1.18
C ARG A 104 3.93 -4.14 -0.13
N GLY A 105 4.37 -3.18 0.69
CA GLY A 105 5.43 -3.36 1.68
C GLY A 105 6.84 -3.15 1.13
N ASP A 106 6.97 -2.65 -0.11
CA ASP A 106 8.24 -2.39 -0.78
C ASP A 106 8.83 -1.02 -0.41
N TYR A 107 8.08 -0.13 0.25
CA TYR A 107 8.58 1.18 0.69
C TYR A 107 9.36 1.09 2.02
N THR A 108 10.50 0.41 1.98
CA THR A 108 11.40 0.18 3.14
C THR A 108 12.48 1.27 3.26
N PRO A 109 13.23 1.32 4.38
CA PRO A 109 14.42 2.19 4.47
C PRO A 109 15.41 2.01 3.32
N GLU A 110 15.66 0.77 2.91
CA GLU A 110 16.58 0.40 1.83
C GLU A 110 16.10 0.93 0.49
N THR A 111 14.82 0.73 0.18
CA THR A 111 14.22 1.29 -1.03
C THR A 111 14.25 2.81 -1.02
N ARG A 112 14.05 3.47 0.13
CA ARG A 112 14.16 4.93 0.25
C ARG A 112 15.57 5.45 -0.04
N LYS A 113 16.62 4.73 0.35
CA LYS A 113 18.01 5.10 -0.02
C LYS A 113 18.19 5.24 -1.52
N ILE A 114 17.44 4.44 -2.30
CA ILE A 114 17.48 4.45 -3.76
C ILE A 114 16.67 5.63 -4.31
N ILE A 115 15.39 5.74 -3.96
CA ILE A 115 14.44 6.60 -4.69
C ILE A 115 14.15 7.96 -4.04
N GLN A 116 14.39 8.12 -2.73
CA GLN A 116 13.81 9.24 -1.98
C GLN A 116 14.36 10.62 -2.38
N ARG A 117 15.62 10.71 -2.86
CA ARG A 117 16.17 11.99 -3.37
C ARG A 117 15.43 12.46 -4.62
N ALA A 118 15.11 11.57 -5.54
CA ALA A 118 14.34 11.91 -6.74
C ALA A 118 12.91 12.35 -6.37
N VAL A 119 12.30 11.69 -5.38
CA VAL A 119 11.01 12.08 -4.82
C VAL A 119 11.05 13.49 -4.23
N ALA A 120 12.03 13.80 -3.37
CA ALA A 120 12.15 15.12 -2.74
C ALA A 120 12.36 16.24 -3.76
N LYS A 121 13.09 15.97 -4.85
CA LYS A 121 13.32 16.90 -5.96
C LYS A 121 12.15 16.97 -6.96
N ASN A 122 11.11 16.14 -6.79
CA ASN A 122 10.04 15.97 -7.77
C ASN A 122 10.56 15.62 -9.18
N ASP A 123 11.65 14.85 -9.25
CA ASP A 123 12.35 14.51 -10.48
C ASP A 123 11.84 13.17 -11.03
N LEU A 124 10.82 13.24 -11.90
CA LEU A 124 10.22 12.07 -12.52
C LEU A 124 11.22 11.30 -13.39
N LYS A 125 12.12 11.98 -14.10
CA LYS A 125 13.07 11.32 -15.01
C LYS A 125 14.03 10.43 -14.23
N THR A 126 14.66 10.95 -13.19
CA THR A 126 15.55 10.17 -12.33
C THR A 126 14.77 9.11 -11.55
N PHE A 127 13.58 9.44 -11.05
CA PHE A 127 12.73 8.46 -10.37
C PHE A 127 12.40 7.25 -11.28
N THR A 128 11.97 7.52 -12.51
CA THR A 128 11.67 6.47 -13.51
C THR A 128 12.90 5.64 -13.85
N ALA A 129 14.07 6.24 -14.00
CA ALA A 129 15.32 5.48 -14.23
C ALA A 129 15.63 4.51 -13.08
N LEU A 130 15.48 4.96 -11.82
CA LEU A 130 15.71 4.13 -10.63
C LEU A 130 14.67 3.00 -10.50
N MET A 131 13.41 3.28 -10.85
CA MET A 131 12.33 2.29 -10.87
C MET A 131 12.51 1.25 -11.99
N LYS A 132 13.17 1.61 -13.11
CA LYS A 132 13.46 0.73 -14.25
C LYS A 132 14.67 -0.16 -14.06
N ASP A 133 15.58 0.17 -13.13
CA ASP A 133 16.73 -0.69 -12.86
C ASP A 133 16.31 -1.90 -12.04
N ARG A 134 16.29 -3.09 -12.67
CA ARG A 134 15.85 -4.33 -12.02
C ARG A 134 16.72 -4.73 -10.83
N ASN A 135 17.98 -4.28 -10.76
CA ASN A 135 18.87 -4.57 -9.64
C ASN A 135 18.38 -3.97 -8.31
N ASN A 136 17.60 -2.88 -8.37
CA ASN A 136 16.98 -2.26 -7.21
C ASN A 136 15.75 -3.04 -6.70
N TRP A 137 15.23 -4.00 -7.48
CA TRP A 137 13.94 -4.66 -7.27
C TRP A 137 14.02 -6.19 -7.40
N LYS A 138 15.14 -6.80 -7.00
CA LYS A 138 15.39 -8.25 -7.13
C LYS A 138 14.28 -9.10 -6.51
N ASN A 139 13.78 -8.68 -5.34
CA ASN A 139 12.74 -9.40 -4.59
C ASN A 139 11.31 -9.07 -5.04
N VAL A 140 11.13 -8.15 -6.00
CA VAL A 140 9.81 -7.80 -6.52
C VAL A 140 9.44 -8.77 -7.66
N PRO A 141 8.24 -9.38 -7.63
CA PRO A 141 7.78 -10.24 -8.72
C PRO A 141 7.81 -9.54 -10.08
N LYS A 142 8.26 -10.26 -11.12
CA LYS A 142 8.48 -9.71 -12.48
C LYS A 142 7.29 -8.91 -13.01
N HIS A 143 6.09 -9.49 -12.99
CA HIS A 143 4.88 -8.82 -13.47
C HIS A 143 4.58 -7.51 -12.72
N ARG A 144 4.88 -7.42 -11.41
CA ARG A 144 4.68 -6.16 -10.66
C ARG A 144 5.69 -5.11 -11.06
N PHE A 145 6.95 -5.50 -11.18
CA PHE A 145 8.01 -4.62 -11.62
C PHE A 145 7.65 -4.02 -13.00
N GLU A 146 7.24 -4.86 -13.96
CA GLU A 146 6.85 -4.42 -15.30
C GLU A 146 5.67 -3.46 -15.27
N ARG A 147 4.63 -3.72 -14.47
CA ARG A 147 3.49 -2.81 -14.33
C ARG A 147 3.88 -1.42 -13.81
N ARG A 148 4.79 -1.33 -12.84
CA ARG A 148 5.28 -0.05 -12.32
C ARG A 148 6.08 0.71 -13.37
N VAL A 149 6.96 0.00 -14.08
CA VAL A 149 7.76 0.56 -15.16
C VAL A 149 6.88 1.09 -16.29
N ASN A 150 5.93 0.28 -16.75
CA ASN A 150 5.02 0.68 -17.83
C ASN A 150 4.19 1.90 -17.41
N TYR A 151 3.65 1.92 -16.19
CA TYR A 151 2.93 3.08 -15.68
C TYR A 151 3.76 4.37 -15.75
N LEU A 152 5.04 4.32 -15.37
CA LEU A 152 5.94 5.47 -15.38
C LEU A 152 6.44 5.89 -16.76
N ILE A 153 6.40 5.01 -17.77
CA ILE A 153 6.83 5.34 -19.14
C ILE A 153 5.75 6.16 -19.87
N PHE A 154 4.48 5.98 -19.51
CA PHE A 154 3.35 6.68 -20.12
C PHE A 154 2.98 7.99 -19.40
N HIS A 155 3.84 8.51 -18.51
CA HIS A 155 3.70 9.79 -17.80
C HIS A 155 4.98 10.61 -17.94
#